data_AF-A0A3L8PHI6-F1
#
_entry.id   AF-A0A3L8PHI6-F1
#
_cell.length_a   1.000
_cell.length_b   1.000
_cell.length_c   1.000
_cell.angle_alpha   90.00
_cell.angle_beta   90.00
_cell.angle_gamma   90.00
#
_symmetry.space_group_name_H-M   'P 1'
#
loop_
_entity.id
_entity.type
_entity.pdbx_description
1 polymer ?
#
loop_
_entity_poly.entity_id
_entity_poly.type
_entity_poly.pdbx_seq_one_letter_code
_entity_poly.pdbx_strand_id
1 'polypeptide(L)'
;MKQFSLNHEGASLLVEFDHGTVFWYRARLIVNDEVVDENSVFWGTTRLRAPRPGSFVVDATAGFLGPKKVVLRDGARTIPFAKDK
;
A
#
# COMPACT_ATOMS: atom_id res chain seq x y z
N MET A 1 11.75 7.68 -0.38
CA MET A 1 10.38 7.32 0.02
C MET A 1 9.47 7.46 -1.19
N LYS A 2 8.52 6.55 -1.43
CA LYS A 2 7.46 6.72 -2.43
C LYS A 2 6.11 6.49 -1.78
N GLN A 3 5.12 7.30 -2.13
CA GLN A 3 3.79 7.26 -1.54
C GLN A 3 2.72 7.08 -2.61
N PHE A 4 1.64 6.44 -2.21
CA PHE A 4 0.45 6.21 -3.02
C PHE A 4 -0.77 6.50 -2.16
N SER A 5 -1.68 7.33 -2.64
CA SER A 5 -2.86 7.78 -1.89
C SER A 5 -4.16 7.37 -2.57
N LEU A 6 -5.20 7.11 -1.77
CA LEU A 6 -6.55 6.79 -2.22
C LEU A 6 -7.57 7.21 -1.15
N ASN A 7 -8.54 8.03 -1.54
CA ASN A 7 -9.71 8.28 -0.70
C ASN A 7 -10.80 7.26 -1.05
N HIS A 8 -11.23 6.47 -0.08
CA HIS A 8 -12.23 5.43 -0.27
C HIS A 8 -13.15 5.32 0.95
N GLU A 9 -14.47 5.34 0.72
CA GLU A 9 -15.50 5.25 1.79
C GLU A 9 -15.32 6.26 2.95
N GLY A 10 -14.80 7.45 2.64
CA GLY A 10 -14.53 8.49 3.65
C GLY A 10 -13.26 8.27 4.48
N ALA A 11 -12.52 7.19 4.22
CA ALA A 11 -11.19 6.96 4.79
C ALA A 11 -10.09 7.44 3.82
N SER A 12 -9.06 8.07 4.38
CA SER A 12 -7.81 8.37 3.65
C SER A 12 -6.88 7.17 3.77
N LEU A 13 -6.62 6.50 2.65
CA LEU A 13 -5.69 5.37 2.56
C LEU A 13 -4.39 5.86 1.94
N LEU A 14 -3.27 5.61 2.61
CA LEU A 14 -1.94 5.94 2.14
C LEU A 14 -1.08 4.67 2.21
N VAL A 15 -0.33 4.39 1.15
CA VAL A 15 0.69 3.34 1.14
C VAL A 15 2.04 3.95 0.89
N GLU A 16 2.93 3.76 1.85
CA GLU A 16 4.29 4.26 1.79
C GLU A 16 5.27 3.11 1.54
N PHE A 17 6.25 3.36 0.68
CA PHE A 17 7.39 2.49 0.48
C PHE A 17 8.67 3.18 0.95
N ASP A 18 9.27 2.60 1.99
CA ASP A 18 10.61 2.92 2.44
C ASP A 18 11.61 1.93 1.84
N HIS A 19 12.71 2.48 1.33
CA HIS A 19 13.78 1.67 0.77
C HIS A 19 14.66 1.18 1.93
N GLY A 20 14.68 -0.13 2.16
CA GLY A 20 15.59 -0.74 3.13
C GLY A 20 16.95 -0.99 2.49
N THR A 21 17.10 -2.17 1.89
CA THR A 21 18.29 -2.60 1.13
C THR A 21 17.91 -2.88 -0.33
N VAL A 22 18.88 -3.17 -1.20
CA VAL A 22 18.64 -3.35 -2.65
C VAL A 22 17.55 -4.41 -2.89
N PHE A 23 16.47 -4.02 -3.58
CA PHE A 23 15.26 -4.82 -3.87
C PHE A 23 14.35 -5.15 -2.67
N TRP A 24 14.68 -4.64 -1.49
CA TRP A 24 13.90 -4.77 -0.26
C TRP A 24 13.21 -3.44 0.05
N TYR A 25 11.88 -3.44 -0.05
CA TYR A 25 11.06 -2.30 0.34
C TYR A 25 10.20 -2.67 1.54
N ARG A 26 10.02 -1.71 2.44
CA ARG A 26 9.04 -1.79 3.51
C ARG A 26 7.80 -1.03 3.05
N ALA A 27 6.69 -1.74 2.91
CA ALA A 27 5.40 -1.17 2.54
C ALA A 27 4.54 -0.99 3.80
N ARG A 28 4.08 0.24 4.06
CA ARG A 28 3.21 0.57 5.20
C ARG A 28 1.85 1.00 4.69
N LEU A 29 0.79 0.45 5.24
CA LEU A 29 -0.58 0.92 5.04
C LEU A 29 -0.91 1.87 6.18
N ILE A 30 -1.26 3.09 5.82
CA ILE A 30 -1.67 4.16 6.71
C ILE A 30 -3.14 4.46 6.43
N VAL A 31 -3.97 4.47 7.47
CA VAL A 31 -5.40 4.78 7.39
C VAL A 31 -5.67 5.89 8.38
N ASN A 32 -6.18 7.03 7.91
CA ASN A 32 -6.46 8.20 8.76
C ASN A 32 -5.25 8.59 9.64
N ASP A 33 -4.07 8.68 9.03
CA ASP A 33 -2.78 9.01 9.68
C ASP A 33 -2.22 7.98 10.68
N GLU A 34 -2.83 6.79 10.78
CA GLU A 34 -2.33 5.69 11.61
C GLU A 34 -1.76 4.56 10.74
N VAL A 35 -0.54 4.10 11.05
CA VAL A 35 0.03 2.89 10.43
C VAL A 35 -0.71 1.66 10.96
N VAL A 36 -1.56 1.06 10.13
CA VAL A 36 -2.40 -0.07 10.53
C VAL A 36 -1.79 -1.43 10.19
N ASP A 37 -0.90 -1.48 9.19
CA ASP A 37 -0.19 -2.70 8.81
C ASP A 37 1.11 -2.36 8.09
N GLU A 38 2.11 -3.22 8.24
CA GLU A 38 3.42 -3.07 7.65
C GLU A 38 3.92 -4.44 7.18
N ASN A 39 4.33 -4.52 5.92
CA ASN A 39 4.96 -5.72 5.40
C ASN A 39 6.16 -5.38 4.53
N SER A 40 7.15 -6.26 4.57
CA SER A 40 8.27 -6.20 3.63
C SER A 40 7.85 -6.78 2.28
N VAL A 41 8.34 -6.18 1.21
CA VAL A 41 8.25 -6.67 -0.15
C VAL A 41 9.64 -6.77 -0.73
N PHE A 42 10.09 -8.02 -0.86
CA PHE A 42 11.15 -8.35 -1.79
C PHE A 42 10.52 -8.52 -3.15
N TRP A 43 11.01 -7.78 -4.15
CA TRP A 43 10.61 -7.83 -5.56
C TRP A 43 9.37 -8.71 -5.85
N GLY A 44 8.20 -8.09 -5.98
CA GLY A 44 6.94 -8.80 -6.09
C GLY A 44 5.78 -7.98 -5.56
N THR A 45 4.78 -8.67 -5.04
CA THR A 45 3.59 -8.04 -4.41
C THR A 45 3.45 -8.54 -3.00
N THR A 46 3.30 -7.62 -2.06
CA THR A 46 2.88 -7.93 -0.68
C THR A 46 1.45 -7.45 -0.47
N ARG A 47 0.78 -8.00 0.54
CA ARG A 47 -0.60 -7.65 0.88
C ARG A 47 -0.63 -7.02 2.27
N LEU A 48 -1.19 -5.82 2.32
CA LEU A 48 -1.44 -5.06 3.53
C LEU A 48 -2.93 -5.15 3.88
N ARG A 49 -3.27 -5.17 5.16
CA ARG A 49 -4.65 -5.32 5.64
C ARG A 49 -4.95 -4.33 6.76
N ALA A 50 -5.98 -3.52 6.59
CA ALA A 50 -6.50 -2.72 7.69
C ALA A 50 -7.38 -3.59 8.61
N PRO A 51 -7.25 -3.45 9.94
CA PRO A 51 -8.16 -4.09 10.87
C PRO A 51 -9.58 -3.50 10.78
N ARG A 52 -10.54 -4.13 11.46
CA ARG A 52 -11.93 -3.62 11.55
C ARG A 52 -11.92 -2.22 12.20
N PRO A 53 -12.83 -1.30 11.80
CA PRO A 53 -14.07 -1.54 11.05
C PRO A 53 -13.96 -1.52 9.52
N GLY A 54 -12.89 -0.96 8.93
CA GLY A 54 -12.78 -0.77 7.47
C GLY A 54 -12.38 -2.00 6.65
N SER A 55 -11.75 -3.02 7.25
CA SER A 55 -11.36 -4.29 6.60
C SER A 55 -10.81 -4.15 5.17
N PHE A 56 -9.98 -3.13 4.92
CA PHE A 56 -9.39 -2.89 3.61
C PHE A 56 -8.26 -3.88 3.33
N VAL A 57 -8.21 -4.40 2.11
CA VAL A 57 -7.10 -5.25 1.66
C VAL A 57 -6.39 -4.54 0.53
N VAL A 58 -5.10 -4.26 0.69
CA VAL A 58 -4.32 -3.51 -0.28
C VAL A 58 -3.16 -4.35 -0.78
N ASP A 59 -3.04 -4.51 -2.09
CA ASP A 59 -1.87 -5.13 -2.70
C ASP A 59 -0.85 -4.05 -3.08
N ALA A 60 0.37 -4.20 -2.56
CA ALA A 60 1.49 -3.29 -2.77
C ALA A 60 2.58 -3.99 -3.60
N THR A 61 2.83 -3.51 -4.82
CA THR A 61 3.79 -4.12 -5.76
C THR A 61 5.06 -3.29 -5.88
N ALA A 62 6.21 -3.93 -5.65
CA ALA A 62 7.54 -3.38 -5.91
C ALA A 62 8.27 -4.18 -6.99
N GLY A 63 8.97 -3.47 -7.89
CA GLY A 63 9.80 -4.07 -8.93
C GLY A 63 11.27 -3.75 -8.75
N PHE A 64 12.09 -4.25 -9.66
CA PHE A 64 13.53 -4.01 -9.69
C PHE A 64 13.92 -2.51 -9.64
N LEU A 65 13.15 -1.67 -10.35
CA LEU A 65 13.34 -0.21 -10.39
C LEU A 65 12.52 0.54 -9.33
N GLY A 66 12.14 -0.13 -8.24
CA GLY A 66 11.37 0.47 -7.15
C GLY A 66 9.86 0.19 -7.16
N PRO A 67 9.11 0.86 -6.26
CA PRO A 67 7.67 0.71 -6.12
C PRO A 67 6.93 1.00 -7.44
N LYS A 68 6.00 0.11 -7.81
CA LYS A 68 5.34 0.12 -9.12
C LYS A 68 3.88 0.53 -9.04
N LYS A 69 3.08 -0.14 -8.22
CA LYS A 69 1.64 0.08 -8.12
C LYS A 69 1.12 -0.35 -6.76
N VAL A 70 0.00 0.26 -6.38
CA VAL A 70 -0.77 -0.11 -5.20
C VAL A 70 -2.24 -0.17 -5.61
N VAL A 71 -2.94 -1.22 -5.21
CA VAL A 71 -4.37 -1.40 -5.50
C VAL A 71 -5.13 -1.81 -4.25
N LEU A 72 -6.27 -1.18 -4.00
CA LEU A 72 -7.26 -1.62 -3.03
C LEU A 72 -8.09 -2.75 -3.63
N ARG A 73 -8.29 -3.83 -2.87
CA ARG A 73 -9.23 -4.91 -3.16
C ARG A 73 -10.51 -4.69 -2.36
N ASP A 74 -11.59 -4.40 -3.07
CA ASP A 74 -12.92 -4.24 -2.52
C ASP A 74 -13.84 -5.30 -3.15
N GLY A 75 -13.93 -6.46 -2.50
CA GLY A 75 -14.62 -7.63 -3.04
C GLY A 75 -14.03 -8.08 -4.38
N ALA A 76 -14.82 -7.97 -5.46
CA ALA A 76 -14.41 -8.29 -6.82
C ALA A 76 -13.75 -7.10 -7.56
N ARG A 77 -13.78 -5.90 -6.98
CA ARG A 77 -13.25 -4.68 -7.58
C ARG A 77 -11.81 -4.45 -7.14
N THR A 78 -11.02 -3.89 -8.06
CA THR A 78 -9.68 -3.39 -7.76
C THR A 78 -9.60 -1.91 -8.08
N ILE A 79 -9.25 -1.10 -7.10
CA ILE A 79 -9.18 0.35 -7.23
C ILE A 79 -7.71 0.78 -7.13
N PRO A 80 -7.12 1.37 -8.18
CA PRO A 80 -5.74 1.81 -8.14
C PRO A 80 -5.57 3.04 -7.26
N PHE A 81 -4.49 3.07 -6.49
CA PHE A 81 -4.09 4.29 -5.78
C PHE A 81 -3.48 5.28 -6.77
N ALA A 82 -3.68 6.57 -6.52
CA ALA A 82 -2.92 7.62 -7.16
C ALA A 82 -1.48 7.55 -6.67
N LYS A 83 -0.52 7.72 -7.57
CA LYS A 83 0.89 7.82 -7.20
C LYS A 83 1.20 9.27 -6.91
N ASP A 84 1.63 9.55 -5.69
CA ASP A 84 2.05 10.90 -5.32
C ASP A 84 3.40 11.21 -6.00
N LYS A 85 3.55 12.44 -6.49
CA LYS A 85 4.69 12.87 -7.32
C LYS A 85 5.98 12.97 -6.52
#